data_AF-A0A2D8M1P5-F1
#
_entry.id   AF-A0A2D8M1P5-F1
#
_cell.length_a   1.000
_cell.length_b   1.000
_cell.length_c   1.000
_cell.angle_alpha   90.00
_cell.angle_beta   90.00
_cell.angle_gamma   90.00
#
_symmetry.space_group_name_H-M   'P 1'
#
loop_
_entity.id
_entity.type
_entity.pdbx_description
1 polymer ?
#
loop_
_entity_poly.entity_id
_entity_poly.type
_entity_poly.pdbx_seq_one_letter_code
_entity_poly.pdbx_strand_id
1 'polypeptide(L)'
;MTEKIEKRIEVLESKISYQEHLIEELSELTTAQWKEIEILKRRLQKTHEEIENYIEEARESAGEKSLTPTEQAARDKPPHY
;
A
#
# COMPACT_ATOMS: atom_id res chain seq x y z
N MET A 1 -13.52 -15.35 57.22
CA MET A 1 -14.26 -15.18 55.94
C MET A 1 -13.81 -13.94 55.21
N THR A 2 -13.68 -12.80 55.90
CA THR A 2 -13.16 -11.51 55.40
C THR A 2 -11.76 -11.61 54.80
N GLU A 3 -10.81 -12.25 55.50
CA GLU A 3 -9.42 -12.42 55.02
C GLU A 3 -9.31 -13.18 53.69
N LYS A 4 -10.21 -14.15 53.43
CA LYS A 4 -10.26 -14.88 52.16
C LYS A 4 -10.79 -14.00 51.03
N ILE A 5 -11.70 -13.08 51.35
CA ILE A 5 -12.26 -12.12 50.39
C ILE A 5 -11.19 -11.08 50.05
N GLU A 6 -10.48 -10.54 51.04
CA GLU A 6 -9.38 -9.58 50.85
C GLU A 6 -8.27 -10.16 49.96
N LYS A 7 -7.81 -11.38 50.24
CA LYS A 7 -6.81 -12.06 49.38
C LYS A 7 -7.29 -12.25 47.94
N ARG A 8 -8.59 -12.50 47.75
CA ARG A 8 -9.16 -12.66 46.41
C ARG A 8 -9.27 -11.32 45.68
N ILE A 9 -9.51 -10.23 46.41
CA ILE A 9 -9.52 -8.86 45.86
C ILE A 9 -8.10 -8.48 45.42
N GLU A 10 -7.08 -8.66 46.26
CA GLU A 10 -5.68 -8.35 45.87
C GLU A 10 -5.23 -9.09 44.60
N VAL A 11 -5.60 -10.37 44.48
CA VAL A 11 -5.29 -11.16 43.28
C VAL A 11 -6.02 -10.63 42.05
N LEU A 12 -7.27 -10.18 42.21
CA LEU A 12 -8.03 -9.60 41.10
C LEU A 12 -7.47 -8.23 40.70
N GLU A 13 -7.12 -7.38 41.65
CA GLU A 13 -6.49 -6.07 41.39
C GLU A 13 -5.16 -6.23 40.66
N SER A 14 -4.32 -7.16 41.10
CA SER A 14 -3.06 -7.47 40.42
C SER A 14 -3.28 -7.94 38.98
N LYS A 15 -4.30 -8.78 38.75
CA LYS A 15 -4.65 -9.25 37.40
C LYS A 15 -5.21 -8.14 36.53
N ILE A 16 -6.07 -7.28 37.08
CA ILE A 16 -6.65 -6.14 36.35
C ILE A 16 -5.54 -5.19 35.91
N SER A 17 -4.66 -4.81 36.83
CA SER A 17 -3.54 -3.90 36.51
C SER A 17 -2.63 -4.47 35.42
N TYR A 18 -2.33 -5.78 35.47
CA TYR A 18 -1.58 -6.44 34.40
C TYR A 18 -2.34 -6.45 33.07
N GLN A 19 -3.65 -6.70 33.09
CA GLN A 19 -4.48 -6.69 31.89
C GLN A 19 -4.61 -5.29 31.28
N GLU A 20 -4.71 -4.24 32.11
CA GLU A 20 -4.73 -2.84 31.64
C GLU A 20 -3.44 -2.50 30.88
N HIS A 21 -2.28 -2.88 31.44
CA HIS A 21 -1.00 -2.69 30.77
C HIS A 21 -0.92 -3.43 29.42
N LEU A 22 -1.36 -4.69 29.37
CA LEU A 22 -1.38 -5.46 28.13
C LEU A 22 -2.33 -4.85 27.08
N ILE A 23 -3.47 -4.29 27.50
CA ILE A 23 -4.40 -3.63 26.58
C ILE A 23 -3.74 -2.37 25.99
N GLU A 24 -3.01 -1.61 26.79
CA GLU A 24 -2.28 -0.43 26.33
C GLU A 24 -1.20 -0.82 25.31
N GLU A 25 -0.36 -1.81 25.61
CA GLU A 25 0.64 -2.33 24.67
C GLU A 25 0.02 -2.82 23.35
N LEU A 26 -1.10 -3.55 23.42
CA LEU A 26 -1.81 -4.01 22.23
C LEU A 26 -2.39 -2.86 21.40
N SER A 27 -2.86 -1.81 22.06
CA SER A 27 -3.38 -0.61 21.40
C SER A 27 -2.27 0.14 20.65
N GLU A 28 -1.11 0.30 21.28
CA GLU A 28 0.08 0.89 20.66
C GLU A 28 0.54 0.08 19.46
N LEU A 29 0.64 -1.24 19.62
CA LEU A 29 1.04 -2.15 18.54
C LEU A 29 0.06 -2.13 17.38
N THR A 30 -1.25 -2.14 17.66
CA THR A 30 -2.30 -2.05 16.63
C THR A 30 -2.19 -0.74 15.85
N THR A 31 -1.92 0.37 16.55
CA THR A 31 -1.73 1.68 15.94
C THR A 31 -0.48 1.73 15.06
N ALA A 32 0.62 1.12 15.51
CA ALA A 32 1.84 1.00 14.72
C ALA A 32 1.61 0.18 13.44
N GLN A 33 0.97 -0.99 13.57
CA GLN A 33 0.65 -1.86 12.44
C GLN A 33 -0.28 -1.17 11.42
N TRP A 34 -1.26 -0.39 11.89
CA TRP A 34 -2.12 0.41 11.00
C TRP A 34 -1.31 1.38 10.14
N LYS A 35 -0.33 2.07 10.74
CA LYS A 35 0.55 2.99 9.99
C LYS A 35 1.40 2.24 8.96
N GLU A 36 1.93 1.07 9.31
CA GLU A 36 2.70 0.24 8.38
C GLU A 36 1.85 -0.22 7.19
N ILE A 37 0.62 -0.68 7.46
CA ILE A 37 -0.34 -1.08 6.42
C ILE A 37 -0.62 0.08 5.46
N GLU A 38 -0.85 1.28 5.98
CA GLU A 38 -1.09 2.46 5.13
C GLU A 38 0.13 2.82 4.27
N ILE A 39 1.35 2.69 4.81
CA ILE A 39 2.58 2.88 4.02
C ILE A 39 2.68 1.82 2.92
N LEU A 40 2.41 0.56 3.23
CA LEU A 40 2.47 -0.53 2.26
C LEU A 40 1.41 -0.36 1.16
N LYS A 41 0.18 0.02 1.49
CA LYS A 41 -0.87 0.34 0.51
C LYS A 41 -0.43 1.45 -0.44
N ARG A 42 0.13 2.54 0.08
CA ARG A 42 0.64 3.66 -0.76
C ARG A 42 1.76 3.22 -1.69
N ARG A 43 2.70 2.40 -1.21
CA ARG A 43 3.78 1.86 -2.04
C ARG A 43 3.24 0.95 -3.14
N LEU A 44 2.28 0.10 -2.81
CA LEU A 44 1.64 -0.79 -3.78
C LEU A 44 0.90 0.03 -4.86
N GLN A 45 0.16 1.06 -4.47
CA GLN A 45 -0.52 1.95 -5.40
C GLN A 45 0.48 2.64 -6.35
N LYS A 46 1.55 3.23 -5.81
CA LYS A 46 2.59 3.88 -6.62
C LYS A 46 3.23 2.91 -7.62
N THR A 47 3.51 1.68 -7.17
CA THR A 47 4.09 0.64 -8.04
C THR A 47 3.11 0.24 -9.14
N HIS A 48 1.81 0.15 -8.82
CA HIS A 48 0.77 -0.14 -9.81
C HIS A 48 0.67 0.98 -10.86
N GLU A 49 0.65 2.24 -10.42
CA GLU A 49 0.66 3.42 -11.31
C GLU A 49 1.91 3.44 -12.21
N GLU A 50 3.10 3.13 -11.67
CA GLU A 50 4.34 3.03 -12.45
C GLU A 50 4.28 1.93 -13.52
N ILE A 51 3.67 0.77 -13.20
CA ILE A 51 3.48 -0.32 -14.15
C ILE A 51 2.51 0.09 -15.27
N GLU A 52 1.38 0.71 -14.93
CA GLU A 52 0.41 1.17 -15.93
C GLU A 52 1.03 2.21 -16.88
N ASN A 53 1.76 3.20 -16.33
CA ASN A 53 2.46 4.20 -17.14
C ASN A 53 3.47 3.54 -18.09
N TYR A 54 4.25 2.56 -17.62
CA TYR A 54 5.20 1.85 -18.46
C TYR A 54 4.51 1.05 -19.58
N ILE A 55 3.35 0.44 -19.29
CA ILE A 55 2.55 -0.26 -20.30
C ILE A 55 2.02 0.73 -21.33
N GLU A 56 1.56 1.90 -20.92
CA GLU A 56 1.05 2.95 -21.80
C GLU A 56 2.16 3.52 -22.69
N GLU A 57 3.32 3.87 -22.12
CA GLU A 57 4.51 4.28 -22.87
C GLU A 57 4.96 3.21 -23.88
N ALA A 58 4.93 1.93 -23.50
CA ALA A 58 5.26 0.83 -24.40
C ALA A 58 4.25 0.71 -25.56
N ARG A 59 2.96 0.97 -25.32
CA ARG A 59 1.92 1.00 -26.35
C ARG A 59 2.09 2.19 -27.29
N GLU A 60 2.37 3.37 -26.75
CA GLU A 60 2.65 4.57 -27.54
C GLU A 60 3.89 4.37 -28.41
N SER A 61 4.99 3.86 -27.84
CA SER A 61 6.22 3.55 -28.59
C SER A 61 5.99 2.50 -29.70
N ALA A 62 5.10 1.52 -29.48
CA ALA A 62 4.73 0.54 -30.48
C ALA A 62 3.80 1.11 -31.57
N GLY A 63 2.91 2.04 -31.22
CA GLY A 63 2.06 2.77 -32.16
C GLY A 63 2.85 3.77 -33.01
N GLU A 64 3.80 4.47 -32.41
CA GLU A 64 4.63 5.49 -33.07
C GLU A 64 5.65 4.87 -34.05
N LYS A 65 6.02 3.59 -33.85
CA LYS A 65 6.82 2.80 -34.81
C LYS A 65 6.04 2.30 -36.02
N SER A 66 4.73 2.49 -36.06
CA SER A 66 3.87 2.06 -37.17
C SER A 66 3.41 3.25 -38.00
N LEU A 67 4.33 4.05 -38.55
CA LEU A 67 4.00 4.72 -39.80
C LEU A 67 3.63 3.62 -40.78
N THR A 68 2.39 3.63 -41.26
CA THR A 68 1.97 2.66 -42.26
C THR A 68 2.89 2.80 -43.48
N PRO A 69 3.18 1.72 -44.23
CA PRO A 69 4.00 1.81 -45.44
C PRO A 69 3.50 2.90 -46.42
N THR A 70 2.19 3.15 -46.39
CA THR A 70 1.50 4.20 -47.14
C THR A 70 1.87 5.62 -46.69
N GLU A 71 1.98 5.87 -45.38
CA GLU A 71 2.34 7.19 -44.82
C GLU A 71 3.84 7.50 -45.02
N GLN A 72 4.70 6.49 -44.96
CA GLN A 72 6.12 6.64 -45.34
C GLN A 72 6.27 6.96 -46.84
N ALA A 73 5.53 6.26 -47.71
CA ALA A 73 5.57 6.50 -49.15
C ALA A 73 5.04 7.90 -49.54
N ALA A 74 4.08 8.45 -48.80
CA ALA A 74 3.57 9.81 -49.02
C ALA A 74 4.59 10.89 -48.62
N ARG A 75 5.41 10.62 -47.59
CA ARG A 75 6.46 11.54 -47.12
C ARG A 75 7.65 11.63 -48.06
N ASP A 76 8.00 10.52 -48.71
CA ASP A 76 9.19 10.42 -49.57
C ASP A 76 8.92 10.74 -51.05
N LYS A 77 7.68 11.13 -51.41
CA LYS A 77 7.34 11.46 -52.80
C LYS A 77 7.90 12.86 -53.17
N PRO A 78 8.80 12.97 -54.17
CA PRO A 78 9.37 14.25 -54.56
C PRO A 78 8.31 15.20 -55.17
N PRO A 79 8.46 16.53 -55.03
CA PRO A 79 7.57 17.50 -55.66
C PRO A 79 7.60 17.32 -57.19
N HIS A 80 6.45 17.07 -57.80
CA HIS A 80 6.32 17.12 -59.25
C HIS A 80 6.31 18.60 -59.68
N TYR A 81 7.36 19.03 -60.37
CA TYR A 81 7.45 20.33 -61.04
C TYR A 81 6.86 20.25 -62.46
#